data_AF-W1X6Y9-F1
#
_entry.id   AF-W1X6Y9-F1
#
_cell.length_a   1.000
_cell.length_b   1.000
_cell.length_c   1.000
_cell.angle_alpha   90.00
_cell.angle_beta   90.00
_cell.angle_gamma   90.00
#
_symmetry.space_group_name_H-M   'P 1'
#
loop_
_entity.id
_entity.type
_entity.pdbx_description
1 polymer ?
#
loop_
_entity_poly.entity_id
_entity_poly.type
_entity_poly.pdbx_seq_one_letter_code
_entity_poly.pdbx_strand_id
1 'polypeptide(L)' 'ALPISFPMAKQQRCLVHIGRNIASKVKRADRALILEQFKTIYHAINVEEAKQALDSFINEWKPHYKKVI' A
#
# COMPACT_ATOMS: atom_id res chain seq x y z
N ALA A 1 3.63 -11.52 -19.58
CA ALA A 1 4.85 -11.65 -20.41
C ALA A 1 6.09 -12.01 -19.59
N LEU A 2 6.41 -11.29 -18.52
CA LEU A 2 7.59 -11.57 -17.67
C LEU A 2 7.73 -12.98 -17.03
N PRO A 3 6.66 -13.66 -16.57
CA PRO A 3 6.83 -14.87 -15.75
C PRO A 3 7.41 -16.08 -16.50
N ILE A 4 7.32 -16.09 -17.83
CA ILE A 4 7.77 -17.23 -18.66
C ILE A 4 9.29 -17.19 -18.87
N SER A 5 9.88 -15.99 -18.99
CA SER A 5 11.31 -15.81 -19.24
C SER A 5 12.18 -15.87 -17.97
N PHE A 6 11.61 -15.52 -16.81
CA PHE A 6 12.34 -15.46 -15.53
C PHE A 6 11.52 -16.05 -14.38
N PRO A 7 11.31 -17.37 -14.35
CA PRO A 7 10.42 -18.02 -13.39
C PRO A 7 10.89 -17.92 -11.94
N MET A 8 12.20 -17.75 -11.70
CA MET A 8 12.77 -17.60 -10.35
C MET A 8 12.74 -16.16 -9.83
N ALA A 9 12.38 -15.17 -10.66
CA ALA A 9 12.37 -13.78 -10.25
C ALA A 9 11.20 -13.49 -9.31
N LYS A 10 11.50 -12.98 -8.11
CA LYS A 10 10.46 -12.51 -7.18
C LYS A 10 9.82 -11.24 -7.74
N GLN A 11 8.51 -11.27 -7.95
CA GLN A 11 7.76 -10.15 -8.49
C GLN A 11 7.08 -9.37 -7.38
N GLN A 12 7.33 -8.07 -7.33
CA GLN A 12 6.68 -7.15 -6.41
C GLN A 12 6.35 -5.85 -7.13
N ARG A 13 5.19 -5.26 -6.80
CA ARG A 13 4.85 -3.92 -7.28
C ARG A 13 5.65 -2.87 -6.50
N CYS A 14 6.26 -1.95 -7.23
CA CYS A 14 7.04 -0.87 -6.61
C CYS A 14 6.16 0.00 -5.68
N LEU A 15 6.64 0.22 -4.45
CA LEU A 15 5.95 1.00 -3.42
C LEU A 15 5.63 2.43 -3.87
N VAL A 16 6.53 3.05 -4.67
CA VAL A 16 6.29 4.39 -5.24
C VAL A 16 5.06 4.40 -6.15
N HIS A 17 4.87 3.34 -6.96
CA HIS A 17 3.69 3.22 -7.81
C HIS A 17 2.42 2.95 -7.01
N ILE A 18 2.51 2.21 -5.90
CA ILE A 18 1.37 2.01 -4.99
C ILE A 18 0.97 3.34 -4.34
N GLY A 19 1.92 4.08 -3.77
CA GLY A 19 1.67 5.38 -3.15
C GLY A 19 1.08 6.40 -4.12
N ARG A 20 1.60 6.47 -5.36
CA ARG A 20 1.03 7.33 -6.42
C ARG A 20 -0.42 6.94 -6.76
N ASN A 21 -0.73 5.65 -6.86
CA ASN A 21 -2.09 5.19 -7.10
C ASN A 21 -3.04 5.60 -5.98
N ILE A 22 -2.66 5.40 -4.72
CA ILE A 22 -3.43 5.83 -3.55
C ILE A 22 -3.70 7.33 -3.64
N ALA A 23 -2.65 8.15 -3.77
CA ALA A 23 -2.77 9.62 -3.81
C ALA A 23 -3.67 10.12 -4.95
N SER A 24 -3.69 9.42 -6.09
CA SER A 24 -4.51 9.79 -7.26
C SER A 24 -6.02 9.55 -7.06
N LYS A 25 -6.40 8.68 -6.11
CA LYS A 25 -7.78 8.23 -5.91
C LYS A 25 -8.41 8.71 -4.60
N VAL A 26 -7.68 9.45 -3.78
CA VAL A 26 -8.15 10.02 -2.51
C VAL A 26 -8.30 11.53 -2.57
N LYS A 27 -9.11 12.10 -1.68
CA LYS A 27 -9.28 13.55 -1.53
C LYS A 27 -7.94 14.20 -1.18
N ARG A 28 -7.73 15.43 -1.66
CA ARG A 28 -6.48 16.18 -1.40
C ARG A 28 -6.20 16.34 0.09
N ALA A 29 -7.23 16.59 0.91
CA ALA A 29 -7.11 16.75 2.35
C ALA A 29 -6.53 15.51 3.06
N ASP A 30 -6.85 14.31 2.55
CA ASP A 30 -6.49 13.05 3.20
C ASP A 30 -5.13 12.51 2.73
N ARG A 31 -4.59 13.05 1.63
CA ARG A 31 -3.37 12.53 0.97
C ARG A 31 -2.17 12.43 1.90
N ALA A 32 -1.92 13.46 2.70
CA ALA A 32 -0.76 13.46 3.58
C ALA A 32 -0.88 12.32 4.62
N LEU A 33 -2.02 12.23 5.29
CA LEU A 33 -2.25 11.25 6.34
C LEU A 33 -2.22 9.81 5.83
N ILE A 34 -2.98 9.51 4.77
CA ILE A 34 -3.03 8.15 4.22
C ILE A 34 -1.67 7.70 3.67
N LEU A 35 -0.88 8.61 3.10
CA LEU A 35 0.45 8.26 2.61
C LEU A 35 1.42 8.02 3.77
N GLU A 36 1.40 8.82 4.83
CA GLU A 36 2.22 8.56 6.02
C GLU A 36 1.87 7.21 6.67
N GLN A 37 0.58 6.89 6.81
CA GLN A 37 0.15 5.58 7.30
C GLN A 37 0.51 4.44 6.35
N PHE A 38 0.47 4.65 5.04
CA PHE A 38 0.99 3.67 4.10
C PHE A 38 2.51 3.42 4.30
N LYS A 39 3.28 4.44 4.70
CA LYS A 39 4.71 4.27 5.00
C LYS A 39 4.98 3.35 6.18
N THR A 40 4.16 3.42 7.22
CA THR A 40 4.37 2.59 8.42
C THR A 40 4.31 1.09 8.09
N ILE A 41 3.50 0.69 7.11
CA ILE A 41 3.37 -0.69 6.66
C ILE A 41 4.70 -1.24 6.13
N TYR A 42 5.37 -0.50 5.25
CA TYR A 42 6.61 -0.98 4.62
C TYR A 42 7.88 -0.60 5.39
N HIS A 43 7.78 0.24 6.42
CA HIS A 43 8.85 0.52 7.39
C HIS A 43 8.77 -0.36 8.66
N ALA A 44 7.75 -1.22 8.79
CA ALA A 44 7.61 -2.12 9.93
C ALA A 44 8.83 -3.04 10.08
N ILE A 45 9.18 -3.38 11.32
CA ILE A 45 10.42 -4.11 11.65
C ILE A 45 10.29 -5.60 11.25
N ASN A 46 9.07 -6.12 11.31
CA ASN A 46 8.75 -7.52 11.00
C ASN A 46 7.40 -7.63 10.29
N VAL A 47 7.10 -8.84 9.82
CA VAL A 47 5.89 -9.13 9.03
C VAL A 47 4.63 -9.01 9.89
N GLU A 48 4.71 -9.33 11.17
CA GLU A 48 3.60 -9.25 12.12
C GLU A 48 3.17 -7.79 12.33
N GLU A 49 4.11 -6.89 12.57
CA GLU A 49 3.87 -5.45 12.65
C GLU A 49 3.36 -4.90 11.32
N ALA A 50 3.91 -5.34 10.19
CA ALA A 50 3.45 -4.92 8.87
C ALA A 50 1.98 -5.32 8.64
N LYS A 51 1.57 -6.52 9.07
CA LYS A 51 0.18 -7.00 9.00
C LYS A 51 -0.74 -6.16 9.90
N GLN A 52 -0.32 -5.87 11.13
CA GLN A 52 -1.10 -5.03 12.05
C GLN A 52 -1.29 -3.60 11.51
N ALA A 53 -0.23 -3.01 10.97
CA ALA A 53 -0.29 -1.70 10.31
C ALA A 53 -1.21 -1.73 9.08
N LEU A 54 -1.14 -2.80 8.29
CA LEU A 54 -2.01 -3.00 7.13
C LEU A 54 -3.49 -3.14 7.53
N ASP A 55 -3.79 -3.94 8.55
CA ASP A 55 -5.17 -4.09 9.03
C ASP A 55 -5.75 -2.77 9.55
N SER A 56 -4.95 -2.01 10.31
CA SER A 56 -5.31 -0.67 10.78
C SER A 56 -5.60 0.27 9.61
N PHE A 57 -4.71 0.28 8.62
CA PHE A 57 -4.85 1.08 7.40
C PHE A 57 -6.11 0.72 6.60
N ILE A 58 -6.41 -0.58 6.44
CA ILE A 58 -7.60 -1.03 5.73
C ILE A 58 -8.86 -0.63 6.49
N ASN A 59 -8.91 -0.85 7.80
CA ASN A 59 -10.08 -0.55 8.62
C ASN A 59 -10.41 0.95 8.62
N GLU A 60 -9.39 1.80 8.62
CA GLU A 60 -9.57 3.25 8.57
C GLU A 60 -10.06 3.72 7.20
N TRP A 61 -9.41 3.28 6.10
CA TRP A 61 -9.62 3.92 4.81
C TRP A 61 -10.61 3.20 3.88
N LYS A 62 -10.83 1.90 4.05
CA LYS A 62 -11.78 1.14 3.22
C LYS A 62 -13.22 1.68 3.25
N PRO A 63 -13.76 2.17 4.39
CA PRO A 63 -15.07 2.82 4.41
C PRO A 63 -15.16 4.05 3.50
N HIS A 64 -14.08 4.82 3.40
CA HIS A 64 -14.02 6.06 2.61
C HIS A 64 -13.62 5.83 1.15
N TYR A 65 -12.77 4.84 0.88
CA TYR A 65 -12.10 4.63 -0.40
C TYR A 65 -12.15 3.17 -0.89
N LYS A 66 -13.34 2.57 -0.91
CA LYS A 66 -13.60 1.16 -1.30
C LYS A 66 -12.98 0.67 -2.62
N LYS A 67 -12.66 1.58 -3.56
CA LYS A 67 -12.06 1.24 -4.87
C LYS A 67 -10.53 1.29 -4.86
N VAL A 68 -9.94 1.74 -3.75
CA VAL A 68 -8.50 2.01 -3.60
C VAL A 68 -7.91 1.10 -2.54
N ILE A 69 -8.66 0.89 -1.45
CA ILE A 69 -8.28 0.17 -0.23
C ILE A 69 -9.17 -1.05 -0.06
#